data_AF-A0AA39YMK1-F1
#
_entry.id   AF-A0AA39YMK1-F1
#
_cell.length_a   1.000
_cell.length_b   1.000
_cell.length_c   1.000
_cell.angle_alpha   90.00
_cell.angle_beta   90.00
_cell.angle_gamma   90.00
#
_symmetry.space_group_name_H-M   'P 1'
#
loop_
_entity.id
_entity.type
_entity.pdbx_description
1 polymer ?
#
loop_
_entity_poly.entity_id
_entity_poly.type
_entity_poly.pdbx_seq_one_letter_code
_entity_poly.pdbx_strand_id
1 'polypeptide(L)'
;LLQNFNAALDADIMEYCPRCKEKWFDMGMRQGFCKRCNYRDNNKRDDEPYFFSSGNKLDFGAVPDHLPSLTQVEEQLIARVHVHVDVYCVRGQQYKYKGHVTNFLRDVGSVYTQL
;
A
#
# COMPACT_ATOMS: atom_id res chain seq x y z
N LEU A 1 -2.31 8.40 -28.04
CA LEU A 1 -1.89 7.34 -27.08
C LEU A 1 -1.27 7.95 -25.83
N LEU A 2 -0.15 8.68 -25.94
CA LEU A 2 0.52 9.35 -24.81
C LEU A 2 -0.36 10.37 -24.07
N GLN A 3 -1.13 11.20 -24.78
CA GLN A 3 -2.03 12.17 -24.16
C GLN A 3 -3.11 11.51 -23.29
N ASN A 4 -3.68 10.39 -23.77
CA ASN A 4 -4.69 9.65 -23.02
C ASN A 4 -4.08 8.96 -21.79
N PHE A 5 -2.84 8.49 -21.88
CA PHE A 5 -2.11 7.92 -20.76
C PHE A 5 -1.84 8.96 -19.67
N ASN A 6 -1.31 10.14 -20.04
CA ASN A 6 -1.07 11.23 -19.09
C ASN A 6 -2.38 11.71 -18.46
N ALA A 7 -3.45 11.88 -19.25
CA ALA A 7 -4.75 12.25 -18.72
C ALA A 7 -5.32 11.21 -17.74
N ALA A 8 -5.06 9.92 -17.95
CA ALA A 8 -5.46 8.86 -17.03
C ALA A 8 -4.63 8.87 -15.74
N LEU A 9 -3.33 9.14 -15.82
CA LEU A 9 -2.45 9.31 -14.65
C LEU A 9 -2.84 10.56 -13.84
N ASP A 10 -3.09 11.69 -14.49
CA ASP A 10 -3.48 12.94 -13.82
C ASP A 10 -4.86 12.81 -13.15
N ALA A 11 -5.74 11.99 -13.70
CA ALA A 11 -7.04 11.67 -13.11
C ALA A 11 -6.93 10.68 -11.94
N ASP A 12 -5.81 9.98 -11.79
CA ASP A 12 -5.59 9.03 -10.70
C ASP A 12 -5.20 9.79 -9.43
N ILE A 13 -6.20 10.04 -8.59
CA ILE A 13 -6.04 10.74 -7.33
C ILE A 13 -6.08 9.75 -6.17
N MET A 14 -5.18 9.95 -5.20
CA MET A 14 -5.23 9.18 -3.97
C MET A 14 -6.43 9.60 -3.13
N GLU A 15 -7.28 8.64 -2.82
CA GLU A 15 -8.43 8.76 -1.93
C GLU A 15 -7.96 8.63 -0.48
N TYR A 16 -8.68 9.27 0.46
CA TYR A 16 -8.38 9.17 1.90
C TYR A 16 -9.59 8.63 2.65
N CYS A 17 -9.37 7.60 3.48
CA CYS A 17 -10.39 7.04 4.35
C CYS A 17 -10.21 7.54 5.79
N PRO A 18 -11.15 8.31 6.36
CA PRO A 18 -11.02 8.85 7.71
C PRO A 18 -11.09 7.77 8.81
N ARG A 19 -11.67 6.60 8.54
CA ARG A 19 -11.83 5.53 9.54
C ARG A 19 -10.53 4.74 9.75
N CYS A 20 -9.90 4.27 8.67
CA CYS A 20 -8.63 3.55 8.77
C CYS A 20 -7.40 4.45 8.58
N LYS A 21 -7.60 5.74 8.30
CA LYS A 21 -6.55 6.75 8.07
C LYS A 21 -5.56 6.43 6.94
N GLU A 22 -5.96 5.54 6.03
CA GLU A 22 -5.15 5.21 4.84
C GLU A 22 -5.49 6.17 3.71
N LYS A 23 -4.46 6.49 2.92
CA LYS A 23 -4.56 7.25 1.69
C LYS A 23 -3.98 6.42 0.54
N TRP A 24 -4.79 6.06 -0.45
CA TRP A 24 -4.35 5.21 -1.57
C TRP A 24 -5.24 5.38 -2.80
N PHE A 25 -4.82 4.81 -3.93
CA PHE A 25 -5.62 4.75 -5.16
C PHE A 25 -6.67 3.64 -5.08
N ASP A 26 -7.78 3.80 -5.82
CA ASP A 26 -8.86 2.81 -5.95
C ASP A 26 -9.30 2.18 -4.61
N MET A 27 -9.52 3.01 -3.58
CA MET A 27 -9.97 2.53 -2.28
C MET A 27 -11.46 2.13 -2.27
N GLY A 28 -12.19 2.40 -3.35
CA GLY A 28 -13.59 2.05 -3.52
C GLY A 28 -14.48 2.74 -2.49
N MET A 29 -14.34 4.06 -2.38
CA MET A 29 -15.02 4.88 -1.39
C MET A 29 -16.54 4.78 -1.51
N ARG A 30 -17.22 4.48 -0.39
CA ARG A 30 -18.69 4.44 -0.26
C ARG A 30 -19.09 5.09 1.05
N GLN A 31 -20.01 6.05 0.98
CA GLN A 31 -20.47 6.82 2.15
C GLN A 31 -19.30 7.42 2.96
N GLY A 32 -18.23 7.84 2.28
CA GLY A 32 -17.04 8.44 2.91
C GLY A 32 -16.04 7.44 3.51
N PHE A 33 -16.24 6.12 3.37
CA PHE A 33 -15.32 5.10 3.88
C PHE A 33 -14.85 4.15 2.78
N CYS A 34 -13.62 3.63 2.87
CA CYS A 34 -13.09 2.70 1.88
C CYS A 34 -13.83 1.34 1.91
N LYS A 35 -13.75 0.61 0.80
CA LYS A 35 -14.34 -0.73 0.65
C LYS A 35 -13.94 -1.68 1.78
N ARG A 36 -12.68 -1.61 2.23
CA ARG A 36 -12.16 -2.46 3.31
C ARG A 36 -12.84 -2.18 4.65
N CYS A 37 -13.03 -0.92 5.01
CA CYS A 37 -13.72 -0.53 6.24
C CYS A 37 -15.17 -1.00 6.21
N ASN A 38 -15.89 -0.72 5.11
CA ASN A 38 -17.27 -1.18 4.94
C ASN A 38 -17.36 -2.72 5.06
N TYR A 39 -16.48 -3.46 4.37
CA TYR A 39 -16.47 -4.92 4.43
C TYR A 39 -16.24 -5.47 5.84
N ARG A 40 -15.31 -4.89 6.61
CA ARG A 40 -15.02 -5.31 7.98
C ARG A 40 -16.21 -5.11 8.92
N ASP A 41 -16.98 -4.05 8.69
CA ASP A 41 -18.08 -3.64 9.56
C ASP A 41 -19.47 -4.05 9.04
N ASN A 42 -19.57 -4.74 7.90
CA ASN A 42 -20.85 -5.09 7.26
C ASN A 42 -21.79 -5.93 8.15
N ASN A 43 -21.25 -6.75 9.05
CA ASN A 43 -22.01 -7.61 9.97
C ASN A 43 -21.77 -7.25 11.44
N LYS A 44 -21.28 -6.04 11.69
CA LYS A 44 -20.99 -5.53 13.03
C LYS A 44 -22.30 -5.42 13.82
N ARG A 45 -22.30 -5.85 15.08
CA ARG A 45 -23.44 -5.67 15.98
C ARG A 45 -23.51 -4.24 16.51
N ASP A 46 -24.69 -3.79 16.95
CA ASP A 46 -24.87 -2.42 17.42
C ASP A 46 -24.02 -2.09 18.67
N ASP A 47 -23.78 -3.08 19.52
CA ASP A 47 -22.98 -2.99 20.75
C ASP A 47 -21.46 -3.05 20.52
N GLU A 48 -21.01 -3.50 19.35
CA GLU A 48 -19.60 -3.59 19.02
C GLU A 48 -19.05 -2.23 18.57
N PRO A 49 -17.76 -1.91 18.77
CA PRO A 49 -17.13 -0.78 18.13
C PRO A 49 -16.82 -1.07 16.65
N TYR A 50 -16.62 -0.03 15.83
CA TYR A 50 -16.11 -0.22 14.46
C TYR A 50 -14.72 -0.84 14.47
N PHE A 51 -14.37 -1.63 13.44
CA PHE A 51 -13.10 -2.34 13.38
C PHE A 51 -11.89 -1.41 13.47
N PHE A 52 -11.89 -0.26 12.81
CA PHE A 52 -10.88 0.78 13.07
C PHE A 52 -11.53 1.89 13.90
N SER A 53 -11.34 1.84 15.21
CA SER A 53 -11.88 2.85 16.11
C SER A 53 -11.05 2.97 17.39
N SER A 54 -11.30 4.04 18.15
CA SER A 54 -10.71 4.22 19.47
C SER A 54 -11.23 3.17 20.46
N GLY A 55 -12.47 2.70 20.29
CA GLY A 55 -13.12 1.73 21.18
C GLY A 55 -12.40 0.37 21.24
N ASN A 56 -11.71 -0.03 20.17
CA ASN A 56 -10.89 -1.24 20.14
C ASN A 56 -9.38 -0.94 20.01
N LYS A 57 -8.96 0.31 20.25
CA LYS A 57 -7.57 0.77 20.20
C LYS A 57 -6.89 0.55 18.83
N LEU A 58 -7.68 0.51 17.76
CA LEU A 58 -7.18 0.47 16.37
C LEU A 58 -7.24 1.84 15.69
N ASP A 59 -7.65 2.88 16.42
CA ASP A 59 -7.38 4.27 16.10
C ASP A 59 -6.24 4.79 16.98
N PHE A 60 -5.10 5.08 16.34
CA PHE A 60 -3.89 5.59 17.00
C PHE A 60 -3.94 7.10 17.29
N GLY A 61 -5.02 7.79 16.94
CA GLY A 61 -5.13 9.24 17.12
C GLY A 61 -4.28 10.03 16.12
N ALA A 62 -4.02 11.30 16.44
CA ALA A 62 -3.10 12.14 15.70
C ALA A 62 -1.65 11.79 16.07
N VAL A 63 -0.73 11.98 15.12
CA VAL A 63 0.70 11.90 15.40
C VAL A 63 1.06 13.00 16.41
N PRO A 64 1.67 12.68 17.56
CA PRO A 64 2.01 13.69 18.55
C PRO A 64 2.99 14.75 18.03
N ASP A 65 2.77 16.02 18.39
CA ASP A 65 3.57 17.17 17.92
C ASP A 65 5.06 17.12 18.31
N HIS A 66 5.41 16.32 19.31
CA HIS A 66 6.79 16.16 19.76
C HIS A 66 7.60 15.18 18.91
N LEU A 67 6.95 14.43 18.01
CA LEU A 67 7.65 13.55 17.08
C LEU A 67 8.17 14.37 15.90
N PRO A 68 9.42 14.13 15.46
CA PRO A 68 9.93 14.78 14.26
C PRO A 68 9.11 14.35 13.04
N SER A 69 8.90 15.28 12.11
CA SER A 69 8.36 14.94 10.78
C SER A 69 9.34 14.02 10.07
N LEU A 70 8.84 12.92 9.54
CA LEU A 70 9.63 12.01 8.72
C LEU A 70 9.90 12.67 7.36
N THR A 71 11.14 12.54 6.90
CA THR A 71 11.46 12.81 5.49
C THR A 71 10.83 11.75 4.61
N GLN A 72 10.61 12.05 3.33
CA GLN A 72 10.06 11.09 2.36
C GLN A 72 10.86 9.77 2.33
N VAL A 73 12.18 9.83 2.53
CA VAL A 73 13.05 8.65 2.60
C VAL A 73 12.76 7.82 3.84
N GLU A 74 12.63 8.45 5.01
CA GLU A 74 12.31 7.75 6.24
C GLU A 74 10.90 7.13 6.19
N GLU A 75 9.93 7.84 5.60
CA GLU A 75 8.60 7.30 5.33
C GLU A 75 8.67 6.06 4.44
N GLN A 76 9.47 6.09 3.36
CA GLN A 76 9.66 4.95 2.47
C GLN A 76 10.37 3.76 3.14
N LEU A 77 11.32 4.02 4.04
CA LEU A 77 12.03 2.98 4.80
C LEU A 77 11.12 2.31 5.85
N ILE A 78 10.17 3.07 6.42
CA ILE A 78 9.22 2.58 7.42
C ILE A 78 7.99 1.92 6.77
N ALA A 79 7.51 2.47 5.65
CA ALA A 79 6.45 1.86 4.86
C ALA A 79 6.92 0.46 4.46
N ARG A 80 6.17 -0.58 4.86
CA ARG A 80 6.47 -1.98 4.52
C ARG A 80 6.88 -2.04 3.05
N VAL A 81 8.18 -2.25 2.81
CA VAL A 81 8.76 -2.40 1.47
C VAL A 81 7.92 -3.42 0.73
N HIS A 82 7.02 -2.95 -0.15
CA HIS A 82 6.37 -3.82 -1.11
C HIS A 82 7.46 -4.15 -2.13
N VAL A 83 8.24 -5.20 -1.86
CA VAL A 83 9.26 -5.66 -2.79
C VAL A 83 8.55 -5.93 -4.11
N HIS A 84 8.86 -5.15 -5.14
CA HIS A 84 8.43 -5.43 -6.50
C HIS A 84 9.23 -6.64 -6.97
N VAL A 85 8.66 -7.83 -6.86
CA VAL A 85 9.28 -9.06 -7.36
C VAL A 85 8.81 -9.26 -8.79
N ASP A 86 9.68 -8.94 -9.75
CA ASP A 86 9.46 -9.32 -11.14
C ASP A 86 9.69 -10.83 -11.32
N VAL A 87 8.60 -11.57 -11.53
CA VAL A 87 8.65 -13.03 -11.77
C VAL A 87 8.72 -13.28 -13.28
N TYR A 88 9.89 -13.70 -13.76
CA TYR A 88 10.07 -14.13 -15.15
C TYR A 88 10.02 -15.66 -15.28
N CYS A 89 9.13 -16.18 -16.12
CA CYS A 89 9.16 -17.58 -16.55
C CYS A 89 10.08 -17.73 -17.76
N VAL A 90 11.31 -18.20 -17.53
CA VAL A 90 12.23 -18.56 -18.62
C VAL A 90 11.83 -19.93 -19.17
N ARG A 91 11.60 -20.05 -20.48
CA ARG A 91 11.32 -21.35 -21.13
C ARG A 91 12.60 -22.19 -21.19
N GLY A 92 12.86 -22.96 -20.14
CA GLY A 92 13.87 -24.02 -20.08
C GLY A 92 13.23 -25.31 -19.61
N GLN A 93 13.46 -26.42 -20.32
CA GLN A 93 12.91 -27.73 -19.96
C GLN A 93 13.54 -28.25 -18.67
N GLN A 94 12.92 -27.99 -17.52
CA GLN A 94 13.34 -28.57 -16.24
C GLN A 94 12.16 -29.34 -15.64
N TYR A 95 12.12 -30.65 -15.92
CA TYR A 95 10.93 -31.48 -15.75
C TYR A 95 10.57 -31.88 -14.31
N LYS A 96 11.37 -31.57 -13.26
CA LYS A 96 11.17 -32.21 -11.95
C LYS A 96 11.59 -31.43 -10.70
N TYR A 97 11.27 -30.14 -10.56
CA TYR A 97 11.24 -29.50 -9.23
C TYR A 97 10.14 -28.44 -9.13
N LYS A 98 9.23 -28.59 -8.16
CA LYS A 98 8.16 -27.61 -7.88
C LYS A 98 8.71 -26.60 -6.87
N GLY A 99 9.12 -25.43 -7.37
CA GLY A 99 9.54 -24.29 -6.55
C GLY A 99 11.05 -24.17 -6.34
N HIS A 100 11.72 -23.49 -7.27
CA HIS A 100 13.02 -22.87 -7.00
C HIS A 100 12.87 -21.39 -7.32
N VAL A 101 12.98 -20.53 -6.30
CA VAL A 101 13.05 -19.08 -6.48
C VAL A 101 14.51 -18.70 -6.32
N THR A 102 15.16 -18.28 -7.39
CA THR A 102 16.53 -17.79 -7.35
C THR A 102 16.50 -16.28 -7.55
N ASN A 103 16.75 -15.52 -6.50
CA ASN A 103 16.90 -14.07 -6.60
C ASN A 103 18.30 -13.78 -7.17
N PHE A 104 18.37 -13.38 -8.44
CA PHE A 104 19.59 -12.84 -9.03
C PHE A 104 19.54 -11.32 -8.93
N LEU A 105 20.51 -10.73 -8.22
CA LEU A 105 20.81 -9.31 -8.40
C LEU A 105 21.46 -9.16 -9.78
N ARG A 106 20.72 -8.64 -10.76
CA ARG A 106 21.27 -8.27 -12.06
C ARG A 106 21.59 -6.77 -12.01
N ASP A 107 22.88 -6.44 -12.11
CA ASP A 107 23.46 -5.09 -12.07
C ASP A 107 23.18 -4.27 -10.81
N VAL A 108 23.95 -4.53 -9.74
CA VAL A 108 24.26 -3.51 -8.72
C VAL A 108 25.24 -2.49 -9.31
N GLY A 109 24.74 -1.73 -10.28
CA GLY A 109 25.52 -0.84 -11.13
C GLY A 109 24.99 0.58 -11.15
N SER A 110 24.68 1.17 -9.98
CA SER A 110 24.91 2.59 -9.63
C SER A 110 24.24 2.92 -8.29
N VAL A 111 25.02 3.47 -7.37
CA VAL A 111 24.52 4.17 -6.18
C VAL A 111 24.07 5.55 -6.65
N TYR A 112 22.81 5.89 -6.42
CA TYR A 112 22.28 7.22 -6.71
C TYR A 112 22.54 8.14 -5.52
N THR A 113 23.11 9.32 -5.77
CA THR A 113 23.42 10.32 -4.75
C THR A 113 22.33 11.38 -4.55
N GLN A 114 21.28 11.38 -5.37
CA GLN A 114 20.11 12.25 -5.21
C GLN A 114 18.84 11.54 -5.71
N LEU A 115 17.72 11.86 -5.05
CA LEU A 115 16.36 11.38 -5.29
C LEU A 115 15.62 12.27 -6.31
#